data_AF-A0A2E3MT61-F1
#
_entry.id   AF-A0A2E3MT61-F1
#
_cell.length_a   1.000
_cell.length_b   1.000
_cell.length_c   1.000
_cell.angle_alpha   90.00
_cell.angle_beta   90.00
_cell.angle_gamma   90.00
#
_symmetry.space_group_name_H-M   'P 1'
#
loop_
_entity.id
_entity.type
_entity.pdbx_description
1 polymer ?
#
loop_
_entity_poly.entity_id
_entity_poly.type
_entity_poly.pdbx_seq_one_letter_code
_entity_poly.pdbx_strand_id
1 'polypeptide(L)'
;MRDYLVRWHRKYASRGLVIIEINQGQQETLETQKKSVIRQQVPQFVLWDEANRNTQNYGIKAWPIGYLIGPDGKVKWEGNPARTIRRTKSHRQLVELLESNLNQVRQPPVRTSAVPTSVVLPVQP
;
A
#
# COMPACT_ATOMS: atom_id res chain seq x y z
N MET A 1 -6.63 -13.77 7.15
CA MET A 1 -6.41 -12.45 6.50
C MET A 1 -5.65 -12.61 5.20
N ARG A 2 -4.51 -13.33 5.21
CA ARG A 2 -3.63 -13.49 4.04
C ARG A 2 -4.35 -13.96 2.76
N ASP A 3 -5.34 -14.86 2.84
CA ASP A 3 -6.14 -15.26 1.65
C ASP A 3 -6.83 -14.09 0.93
N TYR A 4 -7.28 -13.07 1.66
CA TYR A 4 -7.87 -11.87 1.05
C TYR A 4 -6.81 -11.08 0.28
N LEU A 5 -5.61 -10.94 0.83
CA LEU A 5 -4.49 -10.28 0.16
C LEU A 5 -4.07 -11.03 -1.11
N VAL A 6 -4.02 -12.37 -1.05
CA VAL A 6 -3.75 -13.22 -2.22
C VAL A 6 -4.81 -13.00 -3.30
N ARG A 7 -6.10 -13.01 -2.94
CA ARG A 7 -7.19 -12.74 -3.90
C ARG A 7 -7.09 -11.34 -4.50
N TRP A 8 -6.78 -10.33 -3.69
CA TRP A 8 -6.63 -8.95 -4.17
C TRP A 8 -5.42 -8.79 -5.09
N HIS A 9 -4.28 -9.38 -4.74
CA HIS A 9 -3.10 -9.41 -5.59
C HIS A 9 -3.47 -10.00 -6.96
N ARG A 10 -4.06 -11.21 -6.98
CA ARG A 10 -4.46 -11.87 -8.23
C ARG A 10 -5.44 -11.05 -9.05
N LYS A 11 -6.40 -10.37 -8.41
CA LYS A 11 -7.43 -9.58 -9.10
C LYS A 11 -6.91 -8.24 -9.64
N TYR A 12 -6.00 -7.58 -8.93
CA TYR A 12 -5.68 -6.17 -9.17
C TYR A 12 -4.20 -5.86 -9.47
N ALA A 13 -3.27 -6.83 -9.35
CA ALA A 13 -1.86 -6.57 -9.61
C ALA A 13 -1.60 -6.05 -11.03
N SER A 14 -2.26 -6.64 -12.03
CA SER A 14 -2.19 -6.17 -13.43
C SER A 14 -2.83 -4.80 -13.67
N ARG A 15 -3.54 -4.25 -12.67
CA ARG A 15 -4.11 -2.90 -12.68
C ARG A 15 -3.26 -1.89 -11.90
N GLY A 16 -2.10 -2.30 -11.40
CA GLY A 16 -1.17 -1.46 -10.65
C GLY A 16 -1.26 -1.60 -9.13
N LEU A 17 -2.05 -2.56 -8.60
CA LEU A 17 -2.03 -2.81 -7.15
C LEU A 17 -0.73 -3.49 -6.74
N VAL A 18 0.01 -2.85 -5.83
CA VAL A 18 1.11 -3.48 -5.10
C VAL A 18 0.67 -3.73 -3.66
N ILE A 19 0.89 -4.94 -3.16
CA ILE A 19 0.66 -5.30 -1.75
C ILE A 19 2.02 -5.61 -1.14
N ILE A 20 2.29 -4.98 0.01
CA ILE A 20 3.46 -5.24 0.83
C ILE A 20 2.97 -5.63 2.22
N GLU A 21 3.23 -6.87 2.60
CA GLU A 21 2.98 -7.35 3.95
C GLU A 21 4.24 -7.17 4.79
N ILE A 22 4.15 -6.51 5.95
CA ILE A 22 5.27 -6.27 6.85
C ILE A 22 5.07 -7.07 8.13
N ASN A 23 5.96 -8.01 8.40
CA ASN A 23 5.97 -8.81 9.64
C ASN A 23 7.09 -8.34 10.54
N GLN A 24 6.79 -8.26 11.84
CA GLN A 24 7.73 -7.80 12.85
C GLN A 24 8.73 -8.90 13.22
N GLY A 25 10.02 -8.61 13.17
CA GLY A 25 11.06 -9.60 13.37
C GLY A 25 11.34 -9.99 14.83
N GLN A 26 10.93 -9.16 15.80
CA GLN A 26 11.07 -9.52 17.22
C GLN A 26 9.97 -10.48 17.70
N GLN A 27 8.93 -10.69 16.91
CA GLN A 27 7.79 -11.57 17.24
C GLN A 27 7.82 -12.88 16.43
N GLU A 28 8.43 -12.88 15.26
CA GLU A 28 8.53 -14.03 14.38
C GLU A 28 9.90 -14.10 13.72
N THR A 29 10.50 -15.29 13.67
CA THR A 29 11.79 -15.50 13.01
C THR A 29 11.64 -15.49 11.49
N LEU A 30 12.71 -15.08 10.79
CA LEU A 30 12.77 -15.11 9.33
C LEU A 30 12.43 -16.49 8.76
N GLU A 31 12.91 -17.56 9.38
CA GLU A 31 12.69 -18.93 8.91
C GLU A 31 11.22 -19.36 9.03
N THR A 32 10.54 -19.02 10.13
CA THR A 32 9.10 -19.27 10.27
C THR A 32 8.32 -18.49 9.21
N GLN A 33 8.69 -17.23 8.98
CA GLN A 33 8.05 -16.38 7.98
C GLN A 33 8.25 -16.93 6.55
N LYS A 34 9.46 -17.35 6.18
CA LYS A 34 9.75 -17.99 4.88
C LYS A 34 8.91 -19.25 4.67
N LYS A 35 8.88 -20.15 5.66
CA LYS A 35 8.06 -21.38 5.61
C LYS A 35 6.58 -21.04 5.41
N SER A 36 6.10 -20.00 6.08
CA SER A 36 4.72 -19.51 5.98
C SER A 36 4.39 -19.00 4.58
N VAL A 37 5.29 -18.21 3.96
CA VAL A 37 5.17 -17.67 2.59
C VAL A 37 5.12 -18.79 1.55
N ILE A 38 6.06 -19.74 1.64
CA ILE A 38 6.15 -20.87 0.69
C ILE A 38 4.89 -21.75 0.80
N ARG A 39 4.52 -22.16 2.02
CA ARG A 39 3.36 -23.03 2.27
C ARG A 39 2.06 -22.42 1.74
N GLN A 40 1.90 -21.11 1.87
CA GLN A 40 0.67 -20.40 1.50
C GLN A 40 0.70 -19.86 0.06
N GLN A 41 1.78 -20.11 -0.70
CA GLN A 41 1.96 -19.66 -2.08
C GLN A 41 1.68 -18.16 -2.25
N VAL A 42 2.26 -17.35 -1.37
CA VAL A 42 1.99 -15.91 -1.29
C VAL A 42 2.59 -15.20 -2.51
N PRO A 43 1.78 -14.59 -3.40
CA PRO A 43 2.29 -13.92 -4.60
C PRO A 43 2.74 -12.46 -4.36
N GLN A 44 2.24 -11.83 -3.30
CA GLN A 44 2.63 -10.45 -2.96
C GLN A 44 3.99 -10.37 -2.26
N PHE A 45 4.55 -9.16 -2.20
CA PHE A 45 5.77 -8.91 -1.44
C PHE A 45 5.53 -9.07 0.07
N VAL A 46 6.51 -9.69 0.72
CA VAL A 46 6.54 -9.83 2.17
C VAL A 46 7.89 -9.37 2.71
N LEU A 47 7.86 -8.36 3.56
CA LEU A 47 9.01 -7.81 4.26
C LEU A 47 9.05 -8.37 5.69
N TRP A 48 10.23 -8.85 6.09
CA TRP A 48 10.53 -9.18 7.47
C TRP A 48 11.33 -8.02 8.08
N ASP A 49 10.71 -7.30 9.01
CA ASP A 49 11.27 -6.11 9.65
C ASP A 49 12.01 -6.52 10.94
N GLU A 50 13.23 -7.04 10.77
CA GLU A 50 14.06 -7.61 11.85
C GLU A 50 14.10 -6.73 13.11
N ALA A 51 14.36 -5.44 12.92
CA ALA A 51 14.52 -4.46 14.00
C ALA A 51 13.23 -3.70 14.35
N ASN A 52 12.07 -4.12 13.81
CA ASN A 52 10.77 -3.46 14.00
C ASN A 52 10.77 -1.96 13.65
N ARG A 53 11.62 -1.51 12.71
CA ARG A 53 11.76 -0.08 12.36
C ARG A 53 10.52 0.46 11.65
N ASN A 54 9.87 -0.32 10.80
CA ASN A 54 8.63 0.11 10.14
C ASN A 54 7.50 0.23 11.16
N THR A 55 7.42 -0.70 12.11
CA THR A 55 6.45 -0.60 13.22
C THR A 55 6.60 0.73 13.96
N GLN A 56 7.84 1.08 14.32
CA GLN A 56 8.14 2.30 15.06
C GLN A 56 7.86 3.54 14.22
N ASN A 57 8.35 3.58 12.98
CA ASN A 57 8.20 4.72 12.08
C ASN A 57 6.75 5.05 11.76
N TYR A 58 5.91 4.03 11.59
CA TYR A 58 4.47 4.22 11.35
C TYR A 58 3.67 4.40 12.65
N GLY A 59 4.30 4.32 13.82
CA GLY A 59 3.63 4.49 15.10
C GLY A 59 2.60 3.40 15.42
N ILE A 60 2.83 2.17 14.96
CA ILE A 60 1.85 1.08 15.06
C ILE A 60 1.71 0.61 16.52
N LYS A 61 0.48 0.67 17.06
CA LYS A 61 0.15 0.25 18.42
C LYS A 61 -0.79 -0.96 18.50
N ALA A 62 -1.33 -1.40 17.37
CA ALA A 62 -2.29 -2.50 17.32
C ALA A 62 -2.19 -3.27 16.00
N TRP A 63 -2.46 -4.57 16.06
CA TRP A 63 -2.35 -5.49 14.93
C TRP A 63 -3.67 -6.25 14.67
N PRO A 64 -4.01 -6.57 13.41
CA PRO A 64 -3.39 -6.05 12.19
C PRO A 64 -3.81 -4.60 11.94
N ILE A 65 -2.91 -3.86 11.29
CA ILE A 65 -3.18 -2.54 10.70
C ILE A 65 -2.81 -2.58 9.22
N GLY A 66 -3.48 -1.76 8.40
CA GLY A 66 -3.18 -1.63 6.99
C GLY A 66 -3.41 -0.21 6.51
N TYR A 67 -2.68 0.15 5.46
CA TYR A 67 -2.76 1.43 4.79
C TYR A 67 -3.07 1.20 3.31
N LEU A 68 -4.00 1.97 2.76
CA LEU A 68 -4.15 2.11 1.32
C LEU A 68 -3.45 3.40 0.89
N ILE A 69 -2.38 3.27 0.12
CA ILE A 69 -1.62 4.39 -0.41
C ILE A 69 -2.08 4.62 -1.85
N GLY A 70 -2.50 5.84 -2.17
CA GLY A 70 -2.90 6.24 -3.51
C GLY A 70 -1.71 6.42 -4.46
N PRO A 71 -1.96 6.55 -5.78
CA PRO A 71 -0.90 6.78 -6.77
C PRO A 71 -0.16 8.11 -6.58
N ASP A 72 -0.74 9.04 -5.82
CA ASP A 72 -0.12 10.31 -5.40
C ASP A 72 0.78 10.17 -4.16
N GLY A 73 0.98 8.95 -3.67
CA GLY A 73 1.77 8.65 -2.47
C GLY A 73 1.06 8.98 -1.15
N LYS A 74 -0.21 9.39 -1.17
CA LYS A 74 -0.96 9.76 0.04
C LYS A 74 -1.74 8.58 0.61
N VAL A 75 -1.82 8.50 1.94
CA VAL A 75 -2.71 7.54 2.62
C VAL A 75 -4.17 7.93 2.36
N LYS A 76 -4.92 7.02 1.75
CA LYS A 76 -6.36 7.17 1.47
C LYS A 76 -7.23 6.44 2.49
N TRP A 77 -6.69 5.39 3.10
CA TRP A 77 -7.36 4.63 4.15
C TRP A 77 -6.33 4.06 5.12
N GLU A 78 -6.71 4.03 6.40
CA GLU A 78 -5.98 3.39 7.49
C GLU A 78 -6.97 2.65 8.38
N GLY A 79 -6.59 1.46 8.86
CA GLY A 79 -7.36 0.77 9.88
C GLY A 79 -7.04 -0.70 10.00
N ASN A 80 -7.89 -1.43 10.73
CA ASN A 80 -7.73 -2.87 10.91
C ASN A 80 -8.44 -3.63 9.77
N PRO A 81 -7.70 -4.23 8.81
CA PRO A 81 -8.31 -4.85 7.65
C PRO A 81 -9.16 -6.08 8.02
N ALA A 82 -8.77 -6.83 9.05
CA ALA A 82 -9.52 -8.00 9.51
C ALA A 82 -10.90 -7.62 10.06
N ARG A 83 -11.02 -6.47 10.73
CA ARG A 83 -12.32 -5.92 11.18
C ARG A 83 -13.12 -5.35 10.00
N THR A 84 -12.47 -4.62 9.10
CA THR A 84 -13.14 -3.98 7.95
C THR A 84 -13.76 -5.00 7.01
N ILE A 85 -13.02 -6.06 6.65
CA ILE A 85 -13.48 -7.07 5.67
C ILE A 85 -14.65 -7.91 6.21
N ARG A 86 -14.76 -8.07 7.53
CA ARG A 86 -15.88 -8.79 8.16
C ARG A 86 -17.19 -7.99 8.14
N ARG A 87 -17.16 -6.68 7.91
CA ARG A 87 -18.33 -5.81 7.90
C ARG A 87 -18.70 -5.43 6.47
N THR A 88 -19.84 -5.93 5.98
CA THR A 88 -20.26 -5.79 4.58
C THR A 88 -20.16 -4.36 4.04
N LYS A 89 -20.68 -3.36 4.78
CA LYS A 89 -20.64 -1.95 4.36
C LYS A 89 -19.21 -1.41 4.29
N SER A 90 -18.42 -1.59 5.35
CA SER A 90 -17.04 -1.09 5.42
C SER A 90 -16.13 -1.78 4.39
N HIS A 91 -16.33 -3.08 4.17
CA HIS A 91 -15.62 -3.82 3.13
C HIS A 91 -15.92 -3.27 1.74
N ARG A 92 -17.20 -3.03 1.43
CA ARG A 92 -17.61 -2.43 0.14
C ARG A 92 -16.94 -1.07 -0.07
N GLN A 93 -17.01 -0.17 0.92
CA GLN A 93 -16.40 1.16 0.84
C GLN A 93 -14.88 1.09 0.59
N LEU A 94 -14.18 0.15 1.24
CA LEU A 94 -12.75 -0.05 1.01
C LEU A 94 -12.45 -0.54 -0.41
N VAL A 95 -13.26 -1.45 -0.94
CA VAL A 95 -13.11 -1.95 -2.32
C VAL A 95 -13.39 -0.85 -3.34
N GLU A 96 -14.45 -0.05 -3.14
CA GLU A 96 -14.76 1.10 -4.01
C GLU A 96 -13.61 2.12 -4.01
N LEU A 97 -13.03 2.42 -2.84
CA LEU A 97 -11.89 3.31 -2.73
C LEU A 97 -10.65 2.75 -3.45
N LEU A 98 -10.36 1.45 -3.28
CA LEU A 98 -9.29 0.77 -4.00
C LEU A 98 -9.49 0.86 -5.52
N GLU A 99 -10.67 0.51 -6.02
CA GLU A 99 -10.94 0.49 -7.46
C GLU A 99 -10.91 1.89 -8.08
N SER A 100 -11.38 2.91 -7.35
CA SER A 100 -11.26 4.32 -7.75
C SER A 100 -9.80 4.76 -7.91
N ASN A 101 -8.92 4.38 -6.97
CA ASN A 101 -7.49 4.71 -7.06
C ASN A 101 -6.80 3.94 -8.20
N LEU A 102 -7.17 2.68 -8.45
CA LEU A 102 -6.63 1.90 -9.58
C LEU A 102 -6.98 2.52 -10.94
N ASN A 103 -8.14 3.16 -11.06
CA ASN A 103 -8.52 3.84 -12.29
C ASN A 103 -7.66 5.09 -12.56
N GLN A 104 -7.15 5.74 -11.51
CA GLN A 104 -6.24 6.88 -11.62
C GLN A 104 -4.84 6.46 -12.08
N VAL A 105 -4.36 5.26 -11.71
CA VAL A 105 -3.06 4.74 -12.19
C VAL A 105 -3.04 4.58 -13.71
N ARG A 106 -4.18 4.22 -14.31
CA ARG A 106 -4.30 4.02 -15.77
C ARG A 106 -4.35 5.32 -16.55
N GLN A 107 -4.67 6.43 -15.91
CA GLN A 107 -4.68 7.73 -16.56
C GLN A 107 -3.37 8.44 -16.23
N PRO A 108 -2.59 8.91 -17.22
CA PRO A 108 -1.44 9.73 -16.92
C PRO A 108 -1.91 10.91 -16.05
N PRO A 109 -1.17 11.27 -14.98
CA PRO A 109 -1.54 12.41 -14.17
C PRO A 109 -1.64 13.62 -15.11
N VAL A 110 -2.81 14.27 -15.13
CA VAL A 110 -3.02 15.51 -15.88
C VAL A 110 -2.04 16.53 -15.31
N ARG A 111 -0.88 16.66 -15.95
CA ARG A 111 0.04 17.75 -15.70
C ARG A 111 -0.64 18.99 -16.23
N THR A 112 -1.25 19.78 -15.35
CA THR A 112 -1.54 21.18 -15.65
C THR A 112 -0.20 21.86 -15.88
N SER A 113 0.20 22.03 -17.14
CA SER A 113 1.38 22.80 -17.50
C SER A 113 1.10 24.27 -17.23
N ALA A 114 1.38 24.73 -16.02
CA ALA A 114 1.71 26.13 -15.84
C ALA A 114 3.15 26.28 -16.38
N VAL A 115 3.27 26.70 -17.63
CA VAL A 115 4.54 27.17 -18.19
C VAL A 115 4.88 28.46 -17.44
N PRO A 116 5.99 28.54 -16.69
CA PRO A 116 6.47 29.83 -16.24
C PRO A 116 7.13 30.50 -17.45
N THR A 117 6.53 31.60 -17.90
CA THR A 117 7.07 32.54 -18.87
C THR A 117 8.53 32.85 -18.53
N SER A 118 9.41 32.74 -19.54
CA SER A 118 10.84 33.02 -19.48
C SER A 118 11.14 34.31 -18.71
N VAL A 119 11.91 34.19 -17.63
CA VAL A 119 12.51 35.34 -16.95
C VAL A 119 13.74 35.74 -17.75
N VAL A 120 13.66 36.88 -18.46
CA VAL A 120 14.82 37.54 -19.05
C VAL A 120 15.57 38.22 -17.90
N LEU A 121 16.80 37.79 -17.63
CA LEU A 121 17.69 38.45 -16.66
C LEU A 121 18.30 39.71 -17.31
N PRO A 122 18.29 40.88 -16.64
CA PRO A 122 19.01 42.05 -17.12
C PRO A 122 20.51 41.86 -16.90
N VAL A 123 21.29 42.07 -17.96
CA VAL A 123 22.75 42.23 -17.90
C VAL A 123 23.03 43.57 -17.21
N GLN A 124 23.72 43.55 -16.08
CA GLN A 124 24.21 44.77 -15.42
C GLN A 124 25.59 45.15 -15.97
N PRO A 125 25.90 46.46 -16.03
CA PRO A 125 27.11 47.01 -16.66
C PRO A 125 28.41 46.75 -15.87
#